data_AF-A0AAW6HPQ0-F1
#
_entry.id   AF-A0AAW6HPQ0-F1
#
_cell.length_a   1.000
_cell.length_b   1.000
_cell.length_c   1.000
_cell.angle_alpha   90.00
_cell.angle_beta   90.00
_cell.angle_gamma   90.00
#
_symmetry.space_group_name_H-M   'P 1'
#
loop_
_entity.id
_entity.type
_entity.pdbx_description
1 polymer ?
#
loop_
_entity_poly.entity_id
_entity_poly.type
_entity_poly.pdbx_seq_one_letter_code
_entity_poly.pdbx_strand_id
1 'polypeptide(L)'
;MKRLNILWIGLISVLMTACYDDYEKDYDKSSVYFASQKPLRTLVADTDMSIKVGVAIGGKREVHTDDWATFEIDPSLLDGTGLTLMPENYYQLANPNKMTISNPNLAIADVKVTFSDAFYEDNDALNKHYAIPFRLVDHNQDEISTDVNGNLKDYSIVVVKFVSQYHGTYFVKGKVTNLSTQQVTEYSNKDLSQNMTRDFVSLGRNKVRRPGFGNTLENNESVNLTVNPDGSVNIEAGGSVAITDASATLDPASESLEFVGKQPKFTLSYKYTKGGVTYQVDEELIRRQNPEADLRFQEW
;
A
#
# COMPACT_ATOMS: atom_id res chain seq x y z
N MET A 1 6.09 40.48 68.60
CA MET A 1 6.58 39.13 68.21
C MET A 1 5.66 38.39 67.23
N LYS A 2 4.31 38.35 67.41
CA LYS A 2 3.42 37.60 66.50
C LYS A 2 3.42 38.05 65.02
N ARG A 3 3.60 39.35 64.72
CA ARG A 3 3.66 39.87 63.34
C ARG A 3 4.98 39.61 62.62
N LEU A 4 6.09 39.46 63.37
CA LEU A 4 7.40 39.14 62.80
C LEU A 4 7.44 37.68 62.34
N ASN A 5 6.83 36.77 63.10
CA ASN A 5 6.75 35.35 62.74
C ASN A 5 5.89 35.10 61.49
N ILE A 6 4.85 35.90 61.24
CA ILE A 6 4.03 35.80 60.03
C ILE A 6 4.83 36.26 58.78
N LEU A 7 5.65 37.30 58.93
CA LEU A 7 6.58 37.76 57.89
C LEU A 7 7.66 36.71 57.56
N TRP A 8 8.23 36.05 58.57
CA TRP A 8 9.20 34.97 58.37
C TRP A 8 8.60 33.72 57.72
N ILE A 9 7.36 33.35 58.08
CA ILE A 9 6.65 32.22 57.47
C ILE A 9 6.27 32.54 56.01
N GLY A 10 5.86 33.77 55.70
CA GLY A 10 5.61 34.23 54.33
C GLY A 10 6.88 34.25 53.46
N LEU A 11 8.01 34.67 54.02
CA LEU A 11 9.30 34.69 53.31
C LEU A 11 9.81 33.27 53.01
N ILE A 12 9.67 32.33 53.96
CA ILE A 12 10.05 30.93 53.77
C ILE A 12 9.17 30.22 52.73
N SER A 13 7.88 30.56 52.65
CA SER A 13 6.98 29.96 51.66
C SER A 13 7.22 30.45 50.23
N VAL A 14 7.73 31.68 50.05
CA VAL A 14 8.22 32.19 48.75
C VAL A 14 9.58 31.57 48.37
N LEU A 15 10.44 31.27 49.34
CA LEU A 15 11.73 30.60 49.09
C LEU A 15 11.62 29.10 48.76
N MET A 16 10.45 28.48 48.96
CA MET A 16 10.18 27.09 48.60
C MET A 16 9.52 26.90 47.22
N THR A 17 9.31 27.98 46.45
CA THR A 17 9.08 27.83 45.00
C THR A 17 10.43 27.61 44.33
N ALA A 18 10.95 26.39 44.42
CA ALA A 18 12.02 25.97 43.53
C ALA A 18 11.47 26.09 42.11
N CYS A 19 12.01 27.00 41.31
CA CYS A 19 11.95 26.89 39.86
C CYS A 19 12.69 25.60 39.53
N TYR A 20 11.97 24.49 39.48
CA TYR A 20 12.47 23.31 38.83
C TYR A 20 12.62 23.69 37.37
N ASP A 21 13.86 23.65 36.89
CA ASP A 21 14.08 23.51 35.45
C ASP A 21 13.19 22.38 34.96
N ASP A 22 12.56 22.59 33.81
CA ASP A 22 11.79 21.52 33.19
C ASP A 22 12.71 20.29 33.04
N TYR A 23 12.29 19.17 33.62
CA TYR A 23 13.07 17.93 33.62
C TYR A 23 12.99 17.23 32.26
N GLU A 24 12.11 17.72 31.39
CA GLU A 24 11.93 17.30 30.03
C GLU A 24 12.75 18.20 29.10
N LYS A 25 13.95 17.76 28.71
CA LYS A 25 14.83 18.49 27.79
C LYS A 25 15.07 17.68 26.52
N ASP A 26 15.34 18.39 25.43
CA ASP A 26 15.90 17.81 24.22
C ASP A 26 17.29 17.23 24.50
N TYR A 27 17.77 16.37 23.59
CA TYR A 27 19.16 15.91 23.64
C TYR A 27 20.10 17.04 23.21
N ASP A 28 21.36 16.94 23.63
CA ASP A 28 22.42 17.91 23.27
C ASP A 28 22.65 18.03 21.75
N LYS A 29 22.24 17.01 20.99
CA LYS A 29 22.33 16.96 19.53
C LYS A 29 21.05 16.41 18.91
N SER A 30 20.57 17.13 17.92
CA SER A 30 19.53 16.70 16.99
C SER A 30 20.13 15.93 15.82
N SER A 31 19.37 15.00 15.25
CA SER A 31 19.81 14.22 14.08
C SER A 31 18.74 14.10 13.03
N VAL A 32 19.14 13.92 11.77
CA VAL A 32 18.23 13.64 10.65
C VAL A 32 18.66 12.39 9.89
N TYR A 33 17.71 11.57 9.44
CA TYR A 33 18.02 10.37 8.67
C TYR A 33 16.80 9.74 7.99
N PHE A 34 17.01 8.96 6.93
CA PHE A 34 15.99 8.06 6.42
C PHE A 34 15.84 6.84 7.33
N ALA A 35 14.64 6.60 7.84
CA ALA A 35 14.37 5.48 8.75
C ALA A 35 14.61 4.11 8.10
N SER A 36 14.39 4.01 6.79
CA SER A 36 14.64 2.82 5.97
C SER A 36 15.37 3.21 4.68
N GLN A 37 16.41 2.45 4.34
CA GLN A 37 17.21 2.64 3.13
C GLN A 37 16.61 1.93 1.90
N LYS A 38 15.72 0.96 2.10
CA LYS A 38 15.16 0.12 1.03
C LYS A 38 13.64 -0.10 1.15
N PRO A 39 12.82 0.94 1.33
CA PRO A 39 11.38 0.76 1.43
C PRO A 39 10.79 0.32 0.09
N LEU A 40 9.82 -0.59 0.15
CA LEU A 40 8.94 -0.94 -0.96
C LEU A 40 7.54 -0.41 -0.65
N ARG A 41 6.96 0.30 -1.61
CA ARG A 41 5.59 0.83 -1.56
C ARG A 41 4.74 0.17 -2.63
N THR A 42 3.53 -0.21 -2.24
CA THR A 42 2.51 -0.74 -3.16
C THR A 42 1.36 0.24 -3.19
N LEU A 43 1.00 0.71 -4.38
CA LEU A 43 -0.17 1.56 -4.62
C LEU A 43 -1.33 0.72 -5.14
N VAL A 44 -2.55 1.17 -4.89
CA VAL A 44 -3.73 0.67 -5.60
C VAL A 44 -3.96 1.61 -6.78
N ALA A 45 -4.06 1.06 -7.98
CA ALA A 45 -4.32 1.87 -9.17
C ALA A 45 -5.73 2.49 -9.12
N ASP A 46 -5.89 3.64 -9.76
CA ASP A 46 -7.16 4.37 -9.87
C ASP A 46 -7.76 4.81 -8.52
N THR A 47 -6.92 4.89 -7.48
CA THR A 47 -7.24 5.55 -6.22
C THR A 47 -6.40 6.82 -6.10
N ASP A 48 -6.86 7.79 -5.30
CA ASP A 48 -6.13 9.03 -5.00
C ASP A 48 -4.93 8.81 -4.06
N MET A 49 -4.35 7.61 -4.10
CA MET A 49 -3.20 7.23 -3.27
C MET A 49 -1.97 8.05 -3.63
N SER A 50 -1.25 8.43 -2.59
CA SER A 50 0.05 9.07 -2.66
C SER A 50 0.94 8.50 -1.58
N ILE A 51 2.24 8.63 -1.74
CA ILE A 51 3.19 8.30 -0.68
C ILE A 51 3.82 9.57 -0.14
N LYS A 52 4.26 9.50 1.11
CA LYS A 52 5.15 10.48 1.70
C LYS A 52 6.50 9.83 1.92
N VAL A 53 7.54 10.43 1.37
CA VAL A 53 8.93 10.02 1.58
C VAL A 53 9.56 11.09 2.45
N GLY A 54 10.22 10.68 3.52
CA GLY A 54 10.68 11.61 4.52
C GLY A 54 11.81 11.09 5.38
N VAL A 55 12.45 12.03 6.06
CA VAL A 55 13.49 11.80 7.05
C VAL A 55 12.92 11.95 8.45
N ALA A 56 13.33 11.08 9.35
CA ALA A 56 13.05 11.20 10.78
C ALA A 56 13.98 12.23 11.41
N ILE A 57 13.46 12.99 12.37
CA ILE A 57 14.23 13.91 13.20
C ILE A 57 14.32 13.32 14.60
N GLY A 58 15.54 13.07 15.06
CA GLY A 58 15.86 12.56 16.38
C GLY A 58 16.50 13.61 17.27
N GLY A 59 16.54 13.35 18.57
CA GLY A 59 17.18 14.25 19.54
C GLY A 59 16.33 15.43 19.99
N LYS A 60 15.16 15.63 19.39
CA LYS A 60 14.17 16.66 19.77
C LYS A 60 12.89 16.01 20.28
N ARG A 61 12.24 16.62 21.27
CA ARG A 61 10.94 16.22 21.81
C ARG A 61 9.80 16.70 20.90
N GLU A 62 9.96 17.87 20.31
CA GLU A 62 9.01 18.47 19.38
C GLU A 62 9.72 18.85 18.07
N VAL A 63 8.98 18.76 16.97
CA VAL A 63 9.42 19.29 15.67
C VAL A 63 8.64 20.54 15.34
N HIS A 64 9.28 21.44 14.61
CA HIS A 64 8.72 22.74 14.26
C HIS A 64 8.63 22.88 12.74
N THR A 65 7.75 23.75 12.26
CA THR A 65 7.50 23.92 10.82
C THR A 65 8.69 24.50 10.05
N ASP A 66 9.68 25.04 10.75
CA ASP A 66 10.98 25.46 10.23
C ASP A 66 12.04 24.34 10.24
N ASP A 67 11.74 23.13 10.74
CA ASP A 67 12.59 21.96 10.51
C ASP A 67 12.47 21.48 9.06
N TRP A 68 13.62 21.23 8.43
CA TRP A 68 13.68 20.81 7.03
C TRP A 68 14.91 19.97 6.68
N ALA A 69 14.77 19.26 5.58
CA ALA A 69 15.86 18.59 4.87
C ALA A 69 15.72 18.82 3.37
N THR A 70 16.83 18.85 2.65
CA THR A 70 16.83 18.87 1.17
C THR A 70 17.41 17.59 0.63
N PHE A 71 16.99 17.23 -0.58
CA PHE A 71 17.39 16.01 -1.22
C PHE A 71 17.64 16.23 -2.71
N GLU A 72 18.35 15.28 -3.29
CA GLU A 72 18.40 15.07 -4.73
C GLU A 72 17.94 13.65 -5.08
N ILE A 73 17.54 13.46 -6.33
CA ILE A 73 17.34 12.13 -6.90
C ILE A 73 18.70 11.69 -7.47
N ASP A 74 19.31 10.68 -6.88
CA ASP A 74 20.65 10.23 -7.23
C ASP A 74 20.64 8.82 -7.86
N PRO A 75 20.71 8.71 -9.19
CA PRO A 75 20.70 7.42 -9.88
C PRO A 75 21.87 6.50 -9.52
N SER A 76 23.01 7.03 -9.02
CA SER A 76 24.17 6.21 -8.66
C SER A 76 23.86 5.24 -7.51
N LEU A 77 22.85 5.54 -6.68
CA LEU A 77 22.34 4.63 -5.65
C LEU A 77 21.77 3.32 -6.22
N LEU A 78 21.45 3.26 -7.51
CA LEU A 78 20.88 2.08 -8.15
C LEU A 78 21.95 1.12 -8.69
N ASP A 79 23.23 1.51 -8.67
CA ASP A 79 24.32 0.67 -9.17
C ASP A 79 24.38 -0.69 -8.45
N GLY A 80 24.35 -1.77 -9.23
CA GLY A 80 24.38 -3.15 -8.69
C GLY A 80 23.08 -3.62 -8.02
N THR A 81 22.02 -2.81 -7.99
CA THR A 81 20.72 -3.18 -7.37
C THR A 81 19.83 -4.00 -8.30
N GLY A 82 20.00 -3.86 -9.63
CA GLY A 82 19.11 -4.41 -10.64
C GLY A 82 17.78 -3.66 -10.80
N LEU A 83 17.61 -2.51 -10.13
CA LEU A 83 16.45 -1.64 -10.27
C LEU A 83 16.67 -0.59 -11.37
N THR A 84 15.56 -0.11 -11.92
CA THR A 84 15.54 0.95 -12.93
C THR A 84 15.12 2.28 -12.28
N LEU A 85 15.78 3.38 -12.67
CA LEU A 85 15.34 4.70 -12.27
C LEU A 85 13.91 4.95 -12.75
N MET A 86 13.03 5.39 -11.85
CA MET A 86 11.66 5.71 -12.23
C MET A 86 11.63 6.87 -13.25
N PRO A 87 10.95 6.71 -14.39
CA PRO A 87 10.79 7.78 -15.37
C PRO A 87 10.18 9.04 -14.76
N GLU A 88 10.67 10.22 -15.13
CA GLU A 88 10.21 11.50 -14.56
C GLU A 88 8.72 11.77 -14.81
N ASN A 89 8.16 11.27 -15.92
CA ASN A 89 6.74 11.43 -16.24
C ASN A 89 5.83 10.48 -15.45
N TYR A 90 6.38 9.53 -14.67
CA TYR A 90 5.60 8.57 -13.88
C TYR A 90 5.17 9.13 -12.53
N TYR A 91 5.87 10.15 -12.02
CA TYR A 91 5.61 10.70 -10.69
C TYR A 91 5.79 12.21 -10.64
N GLN A 92 5.23 12.83 -9.60
CA GLN A 92 5.42 14.23 -9.29
C GLN A 92 5.72 14.39 -7.81
N LEU A 93 6.76 15.16 -7.51
CA LEU A 93 7.08 15.60 -6.15
C LEU A 93 6.35 16.90 -5.86
N ALA A 94 5.70 16.98 -4.69
CA ALA A 94 5.06 18.22 -4.24
C ALA A 94 6.07 19.37 -4.05
N ASN A 95 7.33 19.03 -3.78
CA ASN A 95 8.46 19.94 -3.80
C ASN A 95 9.66 19.23 -4.47
N PRO A 96 10.37 19.87 -5.42
CA PRO A 96 11.41 19.20 -6.20
C PRO A 96 12.63 18.76 -5.38
N ASN A 97 12.91 19.39 -4.24
CA ASN A 97 14.17 19.14 -3.51
C ASN A 97 14.09 19.36 -1.99
N LYS A 98 12.91 19.61 -1.40
CA LYS A 98 12.78 19.91 0.02
C LYS A 98 11.71 19.06 0.70
N MET A 99 12.06 18.54 1.86
CA MET A 99 11.18 17.89 2.82
C MET A 99 10.91 18.84 3.98
N THR A 100 9.66 18.94 4.42
CA THR A 100 9.22 19.84 5.48
C THR A 100 8.28 19.14 6.44
N ILE A 101 8.10 19.67 7.66
CA ILE A 101 7.12 19.13 8.61
C ILE A 101 5.70 19.34 8.07
N SER A 102 5.08 18.24 7.60
CA SER A 102 3.70 18.24 7.13
C SER A 102 2.69 17.94 8.25
N ASN A 103 3.17 17.34 9.35
CA ASN A 103 2.39 17.05 10.55
C ASN A 103 3.28 17.25 11.79
N PRO A 104 3.05 18.27 12.63
CA PRO A 104 3.91 18.55 13.79
C PRO A 104 3.85 17.48 14.88
N ASN A 105 2.87 16.57 14.84
CA ASN A 105 2.78 15.44 15.77
C ASN A 105 3.64 14.25 15.35
N LEU A 106 4.30 14.32 14.19
CA LEU A 106 5.22 13.31 13.70
C LEU A 106 6.57 13.97 13.49
N ALA A 107 7.62 13.44 14.12
CA ALA A 107 8.98 13.93 13.97
C ALA A 107 9.59 13.52 12.61
N ILE A 108 8.91 13.89 11.52
CA ILE A 108 9.23 13.53 10.14
C ILE A 108 9.07 14.77 9.27
N ALA A 109 10.14 15.14 8.57
CA ALA A 109 10.06 16.04 7.44
C ALA A 109 9.85 15.19 6.18
N ASP A 110 8.80 15.48 5.39
CA ASP A 110 8.44 14.68 4.23
C ASP A 110 8.16 15.50 2.98
N VAL A 111 8.18 14.80 1.84
CA VAL A 111 7.69 15.27 0.55
C VAL A 111 6.64 14.27 0.06
N LYS A 112 5.50 14.80 -0.40
CA LYS A 112 4.44 14.01 -1.03
C LYS A 112 4.86 13.66 -2.46
N VAL A 113 4.64 12.40 -2.83
CA VAL A 113 4.82 11.87 -4.19
C VAL A 113 3.48 11.37 -4.72
N THR A 114 3.09 11.86 -5.89
CA THR A 114 1.90 11.41 -6.63
C THR A 114 2.33 10.74 -7.93
N PHE A 115 1.47 9.89 -8.51
CA PHE A 115 1.79 9.05 -9.66
C PHE A 115 0.84 9.34 -10.81
N SER A 116 1.35 9.31 -12.03
CA SER A 116 0.58 9.59 -13.25
C SER A 116 0.01 8.30 -13.85
N ASP A 117 -0.89 8.43 -14.83
CA ASP A 117 -1.41 7.28 -15.59
C ASP A 117 -0.29 6.48 -16.27
N ALA A 118 0.79 7.14 -16.72
CA ALA A 118 1.89 6.47 -17.39
C ALA A 118 2.56 5.41 -16.51
N PHE A 119 2.59 5.62 -15.18
CA PHE A 119 3.08 4.61 -14.23
C PHE A 119 2.18 3.38 -14.18
N TYR A 120 0.86 3.57 -14.22
CA TYR A 120 -0.10 2.48 -14.12
C TYR A 120 -0.29 1.69 -15.42
N GLU A 121 0.02 2.29 -16.57
CA GLU A 121 0.00 1.60 -17.88
C GLU A 121 1.24 0.72 -18.13
N ASP A 122 2.27 0.83 -17.29
CA ASP A 122 3.49 0.04 -17.42
C ASP A 122 3.42 -1.25 -16.58
N ASN A 123 3.43 -2.40 -17.24
CA ASN A 123 3.36 -3.69 -16.55
C ASN A 123 4.61 -4.02 -15.72
N ASP A 124 5.76 -3.40 -15.97
CA ASP A 124 6.95 -3.59 -15.13
C ASP A 124 6.74 -2.98 -13.73
N ALA A 125 5.89 -1.95 -13.63
CA ALA A 125 5.50 -1.33 -12.36
C ALA A 125 4.54 -2.19 -11.51
N LEU A 126 4.12 -3.38 -11.99
CA LEU A 126 3.48 -4.39 -11.13
C LEU A 126 4.50 -5.07 -10.20
N ASN A 127 5.79 -4.98 -10.53
CA ASN A 127 6.86 -5.74 -9.89
C ASN A 127 7.87 -4.82 -9.20
N LYS A 128 8.82 -5.43 -8.47
CA LYS A 128 10.01 -4.73 -7.99
C LYS A 128 10.90 -4.40 -9.20
N HIS A 129 10.70 -3.22 -9.78
CA HIS A 129 11.44 -2.77 -10.96
C HIS A 129 11.86 -1.30 -10.85
N TYR A 130 10.91 -0.38 -10.72
CA TYR A 130 11.19 1.06 -10.66
C TYR A 130 11.47 1.55 -9.24
N ALA A 131 12.43 2.46 -9.11
CA ALA A 131 12.77 3.11 -7.86
C ALA A 131 13.05 4.61 -8.00
N ILE A 132 12.77 5.35 -6.94
CA ILE A 132 13.14 6.76 -6.77
C ILE A 132 14.23 6.83 -5.69
N PRO A 133 15.50 7.02 -6.05
CA PRO A 133 16.62 7.05 -5.11
C PRO A 133 16.83 8.44 -4.51
N PHE A 134 16.36 8.66 -3.28
CA PHE A 134 16.55 9.91 -2.56
C PHE A 134 17.90 9.91 -1.84
N ARG A 135 18.68 10.98 -1.99
CA ARG A 135 19.89 11.27 -1.22
C ARG A 135 19.74 12.61 -0.51
N LEU A 136 20.02 12.64 0.79
CA LEU A 136 20.00 13.81 1.64
C LEU A 136 21.19 14.71 1.27
N VAL A 137 20.94 16.01 1.09
CA VAL A 137 21.96 16.99 0.66
C VAL A 137 22.27 18.00 1.77
N ASP A 138 21.22 18.53 2.42
CA ASP A 138 21.36 19.57 3.45
C ASP A 138 20.19 19.50 4.45
N HIS A 139 20.38 20.03 5.65
CA HIS A 139 19.37 20.04 6.72
C HIS A 139 19.72 21.06 7.81
N ASN A 140 18.75 21.40 8.67
CA ASN A 140 18.97 22.29 9.81
C ASN A 140 19.12 21.58 11.17
N GLN A 141 19.34 20.26 11.18
CA GLN A 141 19.71 19.49 12.38
C GLN A 141 21.24 19.45 12.57
N ASP A 142 21.73 18.99 13.73
CA ASP A 142 23.18 19.01 14.03
C ASP A 142 23.99 17.99 13.23
N GLU A 143 23.42 16.81 12.95
CA GLU A 143 24.12 15.74 12.24
C GLU A 143 23.18 14.76 11.49
N ILE A 144 23.77 14.01 10.56
CA ILE A 144 23.11 12.85 9.94
C ILE A 144 23.35 11.63 10.81
N SER A 145 22.29 10.87 11.12
CA SER A 145 22.43 9.65 11.92
C SER A 145 23.10 8.51 11.14
N THR A 146 23.81 7.63 11.85
CA THR A 146 24.41 6.42 11.31
C THR A 146 23.66 5.16 11.74
N ASP A 147 23.80 4.08 10.97
CA ASP A 147 23.40 2.75 11.41
C ASP A 147 24.35 2.19 12.49
N VAL A 148 24.07 0.96 12.95
CA VAL A 148 24.86 0.27 13.99
C VAL A 148 26.30 -0.02 13.57
N ASN A 149 26.63 0.09 12.29
CA ASN A 149 27.96 -0.14 11.72
C ASN A 149 28.68 1.17 11.38
N GLY A 150 28.07 2.33 11.67
CA GLY A 150 28.63 3.65 11.37
C GLY A 150 28.40 4.12 9.94
N ASN A 151 27.56 3.46 9.14
CA ASN A 151 27.22 3.96 7.81
C ASN A 151 26.18 5.07 7.93
N LEU A 152 26.32 6.14 7.14
CA LEU A 152 25.34 7.21 7.07
C LEU A 152 23.98 6.68 6.60
N LYS A 153 22.91 7.16 7.24
CA LYS A 153 21.53 6.91 6.85
C LYS A 153 20.98 8.09 6.02
N ASP A 154 21.81 8.59 5.12
CA ASP A 154 21.59 9.75 4.26
C ASP A 154 20.84 9.42 2.97
N TYR A 155 20.43 8.18 2.75
CA TYR A 155 19.71 7.79 1.53
C TYR A 155 18.51 6.87 1.78
N SER A 156 17.61 6.84 0.80
CA SER A 156 16.54 5.86 0.69
C SER A 156 16.24 5.57 -0.78
N ILE A 157 16.31 4.29 -1.17
CA ILE A 157 15.92 3.83 -2.50
C ILE A 157 14.49 3.32 -2.42
N VAL A 158 13.54 4.18 -2.80
CA VAL A 158 12.11 3.91 -2.69
C VAL A 158 11.64 3.15 -3.91
N VAL A 159 11.44 1.84 -3.78
CA VAL A 159 10.79 1.04 -4.81
C VAL A 159 9.29 1.26 -4.73
N VAL A 160 8.65 1.50 -5.87
CA VAL A 160 7.20 1.62 -5.95
C VAL A 160 6.66 0.66 -6.99
N LYS A 161 5.66 -0.11 -6.59
CA LYS A 161 4.84 -0.93 -7.49
C LYS A 161 3.37 -0.60 -7.31
N PHE A 162 2.52 -1.08 -8.20
CA PHE A 162 1.07 -1.00 -8.03
C PHE A 162 0.39 -2.37 -8.10
N VAL A 163 -0.84 -2.39 -7.62
CA VAL A 163 -1.82 -3.45 -7.86
C VAL A 163 -3.09 -2.84 -8.43
N SER A 164 -3.84 -3.60 -9.23
CA SER A 164 -5.15 -3.18 -9.70
C SER A 164 -6.10 -2.92 -8.51
N GLN A 165 -7.06 -2.01 -8.67
CA GLN A 165 -8.17 -1.87 -7.71
C GLN A 165 -8.99 -3.15 -7.52
N TYR A 166 -8.93 -4.10 -8.46
CA TYR A 166 -9.59 -5.41 -8.37
C TYR A 166 -8.69 -6.50 -7.76
N HIS A 167 -7.50 -6.15 -7.29
CA HIS A 167 -6.62 -7.05 -6.56
C HIS A 167 -7.20 -7.38 -5.18
N GLY A 168 -6.95 -8.60 -4.69
CA GLY A 168 -7.23 -8.97 -3.31
C GLY A 168 -7.94 -10.31 -3.16
N THR A 169 -8.40 -10.61 -1.96
CA THR A 169 -9.11 -11.85 -1.67
C THR A 169 -10.61 -11.72 -1.94
N TYR A 170 -11.16 -12.70 -2.66
CA TYR A 170 -12.59 -12.78 -2.99
C TYR A 170 -13.20 -14.03 -2.38
N PHE A 171 -14.41 -13.91 -1.84
CA PHE A 171 -15.29 -15.05 -1.60
C PHE A 171 -15.86 -15.53 -2.92
N VAL A 172 -15.90 -16.85 -3.09
CA VAL A 172 -16.43 -17.48 -4.30
C VAL A 172 -17.65 -18.29 -3.92
N LYS A 173 -18.76 -18.02 -4.59
CA LYS A 173 -19.97 -18.81 -4.47
C LYS A 173 -20.62 -19.04 -5.82
N GLY A 174 -21.22 -20.19 -6.03
CA GLY A 174 -21.80 -20.51 -7.33
C GLY A 174 -22.06 -21.99 -7.51
N LYS A 175 -22.07 -22.42 -8.77
CA LYS A 175 -22.28 -23.81 -9.15
C LYS A 175 -21.47 -24.18 -10.38
N VAL A 176 -21.10 -25.46 -10.45
CA VAL A 176 -20.58 -26.10 -11.66
C VAL A 176 -21.58 -27.16 -12.13
N THR A 177 -21.93 -27.14 -13.41
CA THR A 177 -22.81 -28.12 -14.05
C THR A 177 -22.01 -28.95 -15.05
N ASN A 178 -22.00 -30.28 -14.88
CA ASN A 178 -21.51 -31.21 -15.89
C ASN A 178 -22.55 -31.32 -17.01
N LEU A 179 -22.24 -30.83 -18.21
CA LEU A 179 -23.23 -30.76 -19.31
C LEU A 179 -23.53 -32.13 -19.93
N SER A 180 -22.68 -33.14 -19.72
CA SER A 180 -22.94 -34.51 -20.19
C SER A 180 -23.93 -35.24 -19.29
N THR A 181 -23.80 -35.12 -17.97
CA THR A 181 -24.64 -35.82 -16.99
C THR A 181 -25.77 -34.96 -16.41
N GLN A 182 -25.74 -33.64 -16.66
CA GLN A 182 -26.61 -32.64 -16.03
C GLN A 182 -26.45 -32.56 -14.51
N GLN A 183 -25.38 -33.13 -13.95
CA GLN A 183 -25.10 -33.07 -12.52
C GLN A 183 -24.64 -31.66 -12.13
N VAL A 184 -25.25 -31.09 -11.09
CA VAL A 184 -24.90 -29.79 -10.53
C VAL A 184 -24.16 -29.98 -9.21
N THR A 185 -23.04 -29.28 -9.05
CA THR A 185 -22.32 -29.13 -7.77
C THR A 185 -22.40 -27.67 -7.35
N GLU A 186 -23.13 -27.40 -6.28
CA GLU A 186 -23.26 -26.05 -5.71
C GLU A 186 -22.26 -25.85 -4.57
N TYR A 187 -21.68 -24.65 -4.52
CA TYR A 187 -20.77 -24.18 -3.48
C TYR A 187 -21.22 -22.78 -3.09
N SER A 188 -22.24 -22.71 -2.24
CA SER A 188 -22.87 -21.43 -1.87
C SER A 188 -23.34 -21.52 -0.43
N ASN A 189 -22.59 -20.90 0.47
CA ASN A 189 -23.03 -20.70 1.86
C ASN A 189 -23.73 -19.36 2.01
N LYS A 190 -24.73 -19.31 2.89
CA LYS A 190 -25.43 -18.07 3.25
C LYS A 190 -24.48 -17.07 3.91
N ASP A 191 -23.63 -17.56 4.80
CA ASP A 191 -22.57 -16.81 5.46
C ASP A 191 -21.34 -16.79 4.52
N LEU A 192 -20.95 -15.61 4.02
CA LEU A 192 -19.81 -15.44 3.11
C LEU A 192 -18.50 -15.91 3.76
N SER A 193 -18.34 -15.74 5.08
CA SER A 193 -17.15 -16.21 5.79
C SER A 193 -16.94 -17.73 5.69
N GLN A 194 -18.00 -18.49 5.43
CA GLN A 194 -17.97 -19.95 5.24
C GLN A 194 -17.78 -20.35 3.77
N ASN A 195 -17.75 -19.40 2.84
CA ASN A 195 -17.47 -19.68 1.43
C ASN A 195 -15.96 -19.80 1.20
N MET A 196 -15.59 -20.51 0.13
CA MET A 196 -14.19 -20.60 -0.26
C MET A 196 -13.68 -19.24 -0.70
N THR A 197 -12.37 -19.04 -0.57
CA THR A 197 -11.70 -17.82 -1.01
C THR A 197 -10.74 -18.07 -2.15
N ARG A 198 -10.49 -17.02 -2.95
CA ARG A 198 -9.47 -16.98 -4.00
C ARG A 198 -8.77 -15.64 -3.97
N ASP A 199 -7.45 -15.66 -4.11
CA ASP A 199 -6.64 -14.46 -4.19
C ASP A 199 -6.45 -14.04 -5.64
N PHE A 200 -6.95 -12.86 -5.96
CA PHE A 200 -6.86 -12.27 -7.29
C PHE A 200 -5.56 -11.50 -7.37
N VAL A 201 -4.75 -11.82 -8.38
CA VAL A 201 -3.44 -11.20 -8.58
C VAL A 201 -3.48 -10.27 -9.79
N SER A 202 -2.86 -9.10 -9.67
CA SER A 202 -2.82 -8.11 -10.75
C SER A 202 -1.99 -8.62 -11.92
N LEU A 203 -2.51 -8.44 -13.12
CA LEU A 203 -1.79 -8.63 -14.39
C LEU A 203 -1.63 -7.32 -15.17
N GLY A 204 -2.22 -6.23 -14.68
CA GLY A 204 -2.20 -4.88 -15.25
C GLY A 204 -3.11 -3.95 -14.45
N ARG A 205 -3.18 -2.66 -14.82
CA ARG A 205 -4.04 -1.64 -14.17
C ARG A 205 -5.46 -2.12 -13.92
N ASN A 206 -6.09 -2.64 -14.98
CA ASN A 206 -7.49 -3.09 -14.98
C ASN A 206 -7.63 -4.59 -15.25
N LYS A 207 -6.56 -5.38 -15.02
CA LYS A 207 -6.53 -6.81 -15.31
C LYS A 207 -6.10 -7.61 -14.09
N VAL A 208 -6.86 -8.65 -13.75
CA VAL A 208 -6.59 -9.54 -12.63
C VAL A 208 -6.76 -11.01 -13.00
N ARG A 209 -6.02 -11.89 -12.31
CA ARG A 209 -6.10 -13.34 -12.45
C ARG A 209 -6.74 -13.96 -11.21
N ARG A 210 -7.80 -14.72 -11.43
CA ARG A 210 -8.42 -15.64 -10.48
C ARG A 210 -7.92 -17.06 -10.72
N PRO A 211 -7.29 -17.74 -9.75
CA PRO A 211 -6.77 -19.08 -9.94
C PRO A 211 -7.87 -20.17 -9.86
N GLY A 212 -7.78 -21.20 -10.71
CA GLY A 212 -8.74 -22.29 -10.85
C GLY A 212 -10.03 -21.94 -11.60
N PHE A 213 -10.93 -22.91 -11.76
CA PHE A 213 -12.29 -22.72 -12.26
C PHE A 213 -13.34 -23.16 -11.25
N GLY A 214 -14.41 -22.39 -11.06
CA GLY A 214 -15.46 -22.76 -10.10
C GLY A 214 -14.89 -23.16 -8.73
N ASN A 215 -15.29 -24.33 -8.23
CA ASN A 215 -14.76 -24.83 -6.96
C ASN A 215 -13.37 -25.50 -7.03
N THR A 216 -12.76 -25.65 -8.19
CA THR A 216 -11.44 -26.28 -8.34
C THR A 216 -10.29 -25.27 -8.19
N LEU A 217 -9.10 -25.78 -7.89
CA LEU A 217 -7.85 -25.03 -7.85
C LEU A 217 -6.73 -25.89 -8.45
N GLU A 218 -6.54 -25.78 -9.75
CA GLU A 218 -5.50 -26.50 -10.48
C GLU A 218 -4.51 -25.53 -11.13
N ASN A 219 -3.22 -25.90 -11.13
CA ASN A 219 -2.14 -24.98 -11.52
C ASN A 219 -2.23 -24.47 -12.97
N ASN A 220 -2.92 -25.19 -13.85
CA ASN A 220 -3.07 -24.84 -15.26
C ASN A 220 -4.44 -24.23 -15.62
N GLU A 221 -5.24 -23.88 -14.60
CA GLU A 221 -6.57 -23.32 -14.75
C GLU A 221 -6.61 -21.95 -14.08
N SER A 222 -7.02 -20.91 -14.80
CA SER A 222 -7.29 -19.60 -14.21
C SER A 222 -8.16 -18.76 -15.11
N VAL A 223 -8.94 -17.85 -14.51
CA VAL A 223 -9.77 -16.87 -15.19
C VAL A 223 -9.08 -15.52 -15.11
N ASN A 224 -8.71 -14.95 -16.25
CA ASN A 224 -8.25 -13.58 -16.33
C ASN A 224 -9.47 -12.68 -16.59
N LEU A 225 -9.64 -11.65 -15.76
CA LEU A 225 -10.68 -10.64 -15.89
C LEU A 225 -10.04 -9.32 -16.28
N THR A 226 -10.56 -8.68 -17.33
CA THR A 226 -10.19 -7.32 -17.71
C THR A 226 -11.42 -6.44 -17.63
N VAL A 227 -11.36 -5.37 -16.83
CA VAL A 227 -12.44 -4.39 -16.73
C VAL A 227 -12.17 -3.25 -17.70
N ASN A 228 -13.09 -3.02 -18.61
CA ASN A 228 -12.96 -1.98 -19.63
C ASN A 228 -13.47 -0.63 -19.08
N PRO A 229 -13.08 0.51 -19.69
CA PRO A 229 -13.54 1.84 -19.27
C PRO A 229 -15.06 2.04 -19.30
N ASP A 230 -15.80 1.27 -20.11
CA ASP A 230 -17.26 1.29 -20.16
C ASP A 230 -17.94 0.44 -19.06
N GLY A 231 -17.15 -0.20 -18.19
CA GLY A 231 -17.62 -1.07 -17.11
C GLY A 231 -17.89 -2.52 -17.54
N SER A 232 -17.74 -2.85 -18.84
CA SER A 232 -17.83 -4.23 -19.29
C SER A 232 -16.62 -5.04 -18.82
N VAL A 233 -16.80 -6.36 -18.66
CA VAL A 233 -15.76 -7.26 -18.18
C VAL A 233 -15.50 -8.35 -19.20
N ASN A 234 -14.26 -8.44 -19.66
CA ASN A 234 -13.81 -9.49 -20.56
C ASN A 234 -13.24 -10.66 -19.74
N ILE A 235 -13.59 -11.88 -20.14
CA ILE A 235 -13.03 -13.12 -19.57
C ILE A 235 -12.07 -13.75 -20.59
N GLU A 236 -10.88 -14.12 -20.12
CA GLU A 236 -9.91 -14.91 -20.86
C GLU A 236 -9.41 -16.09 -20.01
N ALA A 237 -9.04 -17.19 -20.66
CA ALA A 237 -8.27 -18.24 -20.00
C ALA A 237 -6.87 -17.72 -19.67
N GLY A 238 -6.44 -17.81 -18.42
CA GLY A 238 -5.07 -17.50 -18.00
C GLY A 238 -4.16 -18.73 -17.89
N GLY A 239 -4.69 -19.92 -18.16
CA GLY A 239 -3.97 -21.20 -18.15
C GLY A 239 -4.09 -21.93 -19.50
N SER A 240 -3.77 -23.22 -19.53
CA SER A 240 -3.79 -24.01 -20.77
C SER A 240 -5.18 -24.51 -21.17
N VAL A 241 -6.13 -24.51 -20.23
CA VAL A 241 -7.52 -24.92 -20.50
C VAL A 241 -8.32 -23.72 -20.99
N ALA A 242 -8.86 -23.81 -22.20
CA ALA A 242 -9.63 -22.75 -22.82
C ALA A 242 -10.98 -22.51 -22.11
N ILE A 243 -11.39 -21.24 -22.09
CA ILE A 243 -12.72 -20.79 -21.66
C ILE A 243 -13.54 -20.45 -22.91
N THR A 244 -14.82 -20.82 -22.91
CA THR A 244 -15.79 -20.58 -24.00
C THR A 244 -17.12 -20.11 -23.45
N ASP A 245 -17.99 -19.55 -24.29
CA ASP A 245 -19.33 -19.04 -23.93
C ASP A 245 -19.32 -18.18 -22.65
N ALA A 246 -18.35 -17.27 -22.59
CA ALA A 246 -18.06 -16.50 -21.39
C ALA A 246 -18.83 -15.17 -21.36
N SER A 247 -19.36 -14.84 -20.20
CA SER A 247 -19.95 -13.54 -19.89
C SER A 247 -19.60 -13.13 -18.47
N ALA A 248 -19.41 -11.84 -18.26
CA ALA A 248 -19.13 -11.27 -16.96
C ALA A 248 -19.85 -9.93 -16.80
N THR A 249 -20.23 -9.63 -15.56
CA THR A 249 -20.68 -8.31 -15.14
C THR A 249 -19.97 -7.91 -13.86
N LEU A 250 -19.83 -6.60 -13.65
CA LEU A 250 -19.27 -6.02 -12.43
C LEU A 250 -20.32 -5.11 -11.81
N ASP A 251 -20.69 -5.42 -10.57
CA ASP A 251 -21.30 -4.45 -9.67
C ASP A 251 -20.15 -3.79 -8.87
N PRO A 252 -19.80 -2.52 -9.14
CA PRO A 252 -18.65 -1.87 -8.50
C PRO A 252 -18.88 -1.60 -7.01
N ALA A 253 -20.12 -1.64 -6.54
CA ALA A 253 -20.49 -1.16 -5.22
C ALA A 253 -21.60 -2.03 -4.59
N SER A 254 -21.43 -3.35 -4.63
CA SER A 254 -22.34 -4.29 -4.00
C SER A 254 -22.30 -4.14 -2.48
N GLU A 255 -23.47 -4.00 -1.87
CA GLU A 255 -23.60 -4.07 -0.41
C GLU A 255 -23.55 -5.53 0.04
N SER A 256 -22.85 -5.79 1.14
CA SER A 256 -22.89 -7.07 1.85
C SER A 256 -23.28 -6.80 3.30
N LEU A 257 -24.17 -7.62 3.83
CA LEU A 257 -24.59 -7.54 5.24
C LEU A 257 -23.47 -7.96 6.20
N GLU A 258 -22.39 -8.54 5.70
CA GLU A 258 -21.31 -9.11 6.50
C GLU A 258 -20.08 -8.21 6.64
N PHE A 259 -19.99 -7.13 5.84
CA PHE A 259 -18.84 -6.23 5.85
C PHE A 259 -19.28 -4.77 5.85
N VAL A 260 -18.48 -3.91 6.48
CA VAL A 260 -18.69 -2.46 6.43
C VAL A 260 -18.20 -1.94 5.08
N GLY A 261 -19.12 -1.33 4.31
CA GLY A 261 -18.81 -0.69 3.04
C GLY A 261 -19.19 -1.50 1.81
N LYS A 262 -19.17 -0.84 0.65
CA LYS A 262 -19.51 -1.42 -0.65
C LYS A 262 -18.28 -2.10 -1.25
N GLN A 263 -18.42 -3.34 -1.72
CA GLN A 263 -17.34 -4.11 -2.32
C GLN A 263 -17.69 -4.48 -3.76
N PRO A 264 -16.71 -4.51 -4.68
CA PRO A 264 -16.97 -4.96 -6.04
C PRO A 264 -17.36 -6.43 -6.04
N LYS A 265 -18.40 -6.75 -6.81
CA LYS A 265 -18.87 -8.10 -7.06
C LYS A 265 -18.82 -8.39 -8.55
N PHE A 266 -18.09 -9.42 -8.94
CA PHE A 266 -18.17 -9.97 -10.29
C PHE A 266 -19.22 -11.09 -10.32
N THR A 267 -20.01 -11.14 -11.38
CA THR A 267 -20.84 -12.31 -11.70
C THR A 267 -20.37 -12.86 -13.03
N LEU A 268 -19.94 -14.12 -13.03
CA LEU A 268 -19.36 -14.80 -14.19
C LEU A 268 -20.25 -15.97 -14.61
N SER A 269 -20.36 -16.19 -15.92
CA SER A 269 -20.84 -17.44 -16.49
C SER A 269 -19.91 -17.84 -17.63
N TYR A 270 -19.38 -19.06 -17.59
CA TYR A 270 -18.43 -19.53 -18.61
C TYR A 270 -18.36 -21.05 -18.68
N LYS A 271 -17.83 -21.59 -19.79
CA LYS A 271 -17.64 -23.02 -20.01
C LYS A 271 -16.17 -23.39 -20.19
N TYR A 272 -15.81 -24.58 -19.73
CA TYR A 272 -14.51 -25.20 -19.98
C TYR A 272 -14.69 -26.69 -20.28
N THR A 273 -13.75 -27.29 -21.01
CA THR A 273 -13.78 -28.72 -21.35
C THR A 273 -12.56 -29.42 -20.80
N LYS A 274 -12.77 -30.52 -20.08
CA LYS A 274 -11.73 -31.31 -19.43
C LYS A 274 -12.02 -32.80 -19.54
N GLY A 275 -11.04 -33.58 -19.99
CA GLY A 275 -11.22 -35.03 -20.17
C GLY A 275 -12.36 -35.38 -21.14
N GLY A 276 -12.65 -34.52 -22.12
CA GLY A 276 -13.76 -34.69 -23.05
C GLY A 276 -15.14 -34.30 -22.50
N VAL A 277 -15.23 -33.84 -21.25
CA VAL A 277 -16.46 -33.40 -20.60
C VAL A 277 -16.48 -31.88 -20.51
N THR A 278 -17.60 -31.26 -20.94
CA THR A 278 -17.81 -29.82 -20.81
C THR A 278 -18.55 -29.49 -19.53
N TYR A 279 -18.06 -28.48 -18.83
CA TYR A 279 -18.62 -27.95 -17.59
C TYR A 279 -19.04 -26.50 -17.81
N GLN A 280 -20.17 -26.11 -17.23
CA GLN A 280 -20.62 -24.72 -17.13
C GLN A 280 -20.45 -24.25 -15.69
N VAL A 281 -19.82 -23.10 -15.51
CA VAL A 281 -19.67 -22.41 -14.23
C VAL A 281 -20.55 -21.18 -14.24
N ASP A 282 -21.34 -21.01 -13.18
CA ASP A 282 -22.05 -19.76 -12.88
C ASP A 282 -21.67 -19.36 -11.46
N GLU A 283 -20.98 -18.23 -11.28
CA GLU A 283 -20.44 -17.84 -9.97
C GLU A 283 -20.47 -16.33 -9.70
N GLU A 284 -20.54 -15.99 -8.41
CA GLU A 284 -20.33 -14.66 -7.88
C GLU A 284 -19.00 -14.62 -7.12
N LEU A 285 -18.25 -13.54 -7.34
CA LEU A 285 -16.97 -13.27 -6.72
C LEU A 285 -17.10 -11.96 -5.96
N ILE A 286 -17.10 -12.02 -4.64
CA ILE A 286 -17.36 -10.87 -3.77
C ILE A 286 -16.06 -10.51 -3.05
N ARG A 287 -15.56 -9.28 -3.22
CA ARG A 287 -14.30 -8.88 -2.58
C ARG A 287 -14.46 -8.86 -1.07
N ARG A 288 -13.52 -9.47 -0.35
CA ARG A 288 -13.56 -9.58 1.12
C ARG A 288 -13.37 -8.21 1.79
N GLN A 289 -12.44 -7.41 1.29
CA GLN A 289 -12.12 -6.09 1.82
C GLN A 289 -11.39 -5.23 0.78
N ASN A 290 -11.25 -3.94 1.06
CA ASN A 290 -10.49 -3.04 0.19
C ASN A 290 -8.99 -3.46 0.16
N PRO A 291 -8.33 -3.58 -1.02
CA PRO A 291 -6.92 -3.92 -1.11
C PRO A 291 -5.98 -3.00 -0.31
N GLU A 292 -6.35 -1.74 -0.10
CA GLU A 292 -5.58 -0.82 0.74
C GLU A 292 -5.40 -1.34 2.19
N ALA A 293 -6.41 -2.04 2.73
CA ALA A 293 -6.35 -2.62 4.07
C ALA A 293 -5.40 -3.82 4.16
N ASP A 294 -5.01 -4.42 3.03
CA ASP A 294 -4.06 -5.52 2.94
C ASP A 294 -2.61 -5.05 2.72
N LEU A 295 -2.40 -3.76 2.44
CA LEU A 295 -1.07 -3.22 2.25
C LEU A 295 -0.27 -3.21 3.57
N ARG A 296 1.01 -3.55 3.47
CA ARG A 296 1.95 -3.59 4.60
C ARG A 296 3.22 -2.84 4.21
N PHE A 297 3.92 -2.32 5.22
CA PHE A 297 5.29 -1.85 5.03
C PHE A 297 6.17 -3.05 4.63
N GLN A 298 6.96 -2.86 3.58
CA GLN A 298 7.87 -3.86 3.04
C GLN A 298 9.22 -3.21 2.76
N GLU A 299 10.26 -4.03 2.75
CA GLU A 299 11.60 -3.67 2.27
C GLU A 299 12.03 -4.67 1.19
N TRP A 300 13.06 -4.32 0.40
CA TRP A 300 13.41 -5.04 -0.82
C TRP A 300 14.86 -5.51 -0.95
#